data_AF-A0A7V6GBD2-F1
#
_entry.id   AF-A0A7V6GBD2-F1
#
_cell.length_a   1.000
_cell.length_b   1.000
_cell.length_c   1.000
_cell.angle_alpha   90.00
_cell.angle_beta   90.00
_cell.angle_gamma   90.00
#
_symmetry.space_group_name_H-M   'P 1'
#
loop_
_entity.id
_entity.type
_entity.pdbx_description
1 polymer ?
#
loop_
_entity_poly.entity_id
_entity_poly.type
_entity_poly.pdbx_seq_one_letter_code
_entity_poly.pdbx_strand_id
1 'polypeptide(L)'
;MSVNQVKGVIAEVFEEIADALQTGSFSKKIRVGLTILGSEHGPQELVWGAELAQKQNPDLEVVLIGSGAETFLEIVTAKDEKEAHAKMDEMLLNGTLDAAVTMHYSFPIGISTVGKVITPAKGREMFLATTTGTSATERVSAMVKNTVYGIAAAKACGKTNPTVGILNIDGARQVERALVKL
;
A
#
# COMPACT_ATOMS: atom_id res chain seq x y z
N MET A 1 -4.61 -21.56 22.73
CA MET A 1 -3.39 -21.03 22.08
C MET A 1 -2.31 -22.09 22.18
N SER A 2 -1.60 -22.39 21.10
CA SER A 2 -0.51 -23.38 21.15
C SER A 2 0.72 -22.76 21.85
N VAL A 3 1.58 -23.58 22.46
CA VAL A 3 2.80 -23.13 23.17
C VAL A 3 3.70 -22.26 22.28
N ASN A 4 3.71 -22.51 20.96
CA ASN A 4 4.47 -21.72 19.99
C ASN A 4 3.88 -20.32 19.76
N GLN A 5 2.54 -20.18 19.78
CA GLN A 5 1.90 -18.86 19.68
C GLN A 5 2.22 -18.00 20.90
N VAL A 6 2.25 -18.60 22.10
CA VAL A 6 2.61 -17.88 23.33
C VAL A 6 4.06 -17.40 23.29
N LYS A 7 4.99 -18.20 22.78
CA LYS A 7 6.39 -17.79 22.60
C LYS A 7 6.54 -16.64 21.60
N GLY A 8 5.80 -16.67 20.48
CA GLY A 8 5.83 -15.60 19.48
C GLY A 8 5.36 -14.26 20.05
N VAL A 9 4.22 -14.26 20.75
CA VAL A 9 3.68 -13.06 21.40
C VAL A 9 4.65 -12.52 22.47
N ILE A 10 5.29 -13.40 23.24
CA ILE A 10 6.30 -12.96 24.23
C ILE A 10 7.50 -12.32 23.53
N ALA A 11 7.98 -12.90 22.42
CA ALA A 11 9.10 -12.34 21.66
C ALA A 11 8.77 -10.94 21.11
N GLU A 12 7.60 -10.76 20.50
CA GLU A 12 7.13 -9.46 20.00
C GLU A 12 7.09 -8.40 21.12
N VAL A 13 6.56 -8.75 22.30
CA VAL A 13 6.52 -7.82 23.45
C VAL A 13 7.92 -7.45 23.93
N PHE A 14 8.87 -8.38 23.93
CA PHE A 14 10.25 -8.08 24.32
C PHE A 14 10.96 -7.20 23.29
N GLU A 15 10.70 -7.39 21.99
CA GLU A 15 11.21 -6.50 20.93
C GLU A 15 10.61 -5.10 21.06
N GLU A 16 9.30 -4.97 21.27
CA GLU A 16 8.65 -3.67 21.50
C GLU A 16 9.25 -2.92 22.69
N ILE A 17 9.57 -3.63 23.79
CA ILE A 17 10.23 -3.03 24.95
C ILE A 17 11.65 -2.58 24.62
N ALA A 18 12.42 -3.39 23.88
CA ALA A 18 13.77 -3.05 23.46
C ALA A 18 13.79 -1.80 22.57
N ASP A 19 12.89 -1.74 21.59
CA ASP A 19 12.73 -0.60 20.69
C ASP A 19 12.27 0.64 21.45
N ALA A 20 11.35 0.50 22.41
CA ALA A 20 10.91 1.62 23.24
C ALA A 20 12.02 2.17 24.13
N LEU A 21 12.89 1.31 24.67
CA LEU A 21 14.06 1.74 25.43
C LEU A 21 15.09 2.46 24.56
N GLN A 22 15.26 2.04 23.31
CA GLN A 22 16.20 2.64 22.37
C GLN A 22 15.70 3.95 21.75
N THR A 23 14.41 4.02 21.42
CA THR A 23 13.81 5.13 20.65
C THR A 23 13.00 6.10 21.51
N GLY A 24 12.61 5.70 22.73
CA GLY A 24 11.73 6.47 23.61
C GLY A 24 10.24 6.41 23.22
N SER A 25 9.85 5.61 22.22
CA SER A 25 8.46 5.45 21.79
C SER A 25 8.00 4.01 21.91
N PHE A 26 6.81 3.81 22.47
CA PHE A 26 6.12 2.50 22.53
C PHE A 26 5.17 2.27 21.34
N SER A 27 5.10 3.19 20.36
CA SER A 27 4.26 2.98 19.18
C SER A 27 4.95 2.07 18.16
N LYS A 28 4.28 0.99 17.77
CA LYS A 28 4.70 0.19 16.60
C LYS A 28 4.69 1.10 15.37
N LYS A 29 5.84 1.24 14.72
CA LYS A 29 5.96 2.01 13.48
C LYS A 29 5.35 1.24 12.32
N ILE A 30 4.74 1.98 11.40
CA ILE A 30 4.26 1.43 10.13
C ILE A 30 5.47 1.28 9.22
N ARG A 31 5.83 0.03 8.90
CA ARG A 31 6.98 -0.30 8.05
C ARG A 31 6.57 -0.30 6.59
N VAL A 32 7.15 0.59 5.80
CA VAL A 32 6.83 0.77 4.36
C VAL A 32 8.06 0.49 3.51
N GLY A 33 7.97 -0.53 2.66
CA GLY A 33 9.02 -0.86 1.70
C GLY A 33 9.01 0.11 0.52
N LEU A 34 10.18 0.57 0.08
CA LEU A 34 10.34 1.37 -1.13
C LEU A 34 11.35 0.71 -2.07
N THR A 35 10.89 0.23 -3.22
CA THR A 35 11.82 -0.24 -4.25
C THR A 35 12.50 0.94 -4.93
N ILE A 36 13.84 0.97 -4.96
CA ILE A 36 14.59 2.12 -5.50
C ILE A 36 15.22 1.88 -6.87
N LEU A 37 15.06 0.68 -7.44
CA LEU A 37 15.57 0.31 -8.75
C LEU A 37 14.49 0.52 -9.83
N GLY A 38 14.90 0.90 -11.04
CA GLY A 38 14.02 1.03 -12.20
C GLY A 38 13.31 2.37 -12.38
N SER A 39 13.28 3.24 -11.35
CA SER A 39 12.56 4.52 -11.44
C SER A 39 13.17 5.51 -12.44
N GLU A 40 12.31 6.19 -13.19
CA GLU A 40 12.68 7.24 -14.14
C GLU A 40 13.28 8.50 -13.48
N HIS A 41 13.00 8.71 -12.19
CA HIS A 41 13.60 9.78 -11.40
C HIS A 41 14.98 9.41 -10.85
N GLY A 42 15.35 8.13 -10.88
CA GLY A 42 16.58 7.61 -10.32
C GLY A 42 16.52 7.36 -8.79
N PRO A 43 17.45 6.55 -8.26
CA PRO A 43 17.41 6.11 -6.85
C PRO A 43 17.59 7.25 -5.85
N GLN A 44 18.36 8.30 -6.19
CA GLN A 44 18.62 9.42 -5.29
C GLN A 44 17.35 10.20 -4.94
N GLU A 45 16.46 10.42 -5.92
CA GLU A 45 15.20 11.13 -5.70
C GLU A 45 14.25 10.32 -4.81
N LEU A 46 14.22 9.00 -5.00
CA LEU A 46 13.43 8.10 -4.16
C LEU A 46 13.93 8.05 -2.72
N VAL A 47 15.25 7.98 -2.53
CA VAL A 47 15.89 8.02 -1.20
C VAL A 47 15.57 9.34 -0.51
N TRP A 48 15.70 10.47 -1.21
CA TRP A 48 15.37 11.77 -0.66
C TRP A 48 13.89 11.86 -0.23
N GLY A 49 12.97 11.35 -1.05
CA GLY A 49 11.54 11.27 -0.70
C GLY A 49 11.27 10.38 0.52
N ALA A 50 11.97 9.26 0.63
CA ALA A 50 11.87 8.35 1.78
C ALA A 50 12.35 9.02 3.08
N GLU A 51 13.51 9.67 3.06
CA GLU A 51 14.06 10.39 4.20
C GLU A 51 13.13 11.52 4.65
N LEU A 52 12.57 12.26 3.68
CA LEU A 52 11.61 13.33 3.96
C LEU A 52 10.34 12.78 4.62
N ALA A 53 9.80 11.67 4.11
CA ALA A 53 8.60 11.04 4.65
C ALA A 53 8.78 10.59 6.11
N GLN A 54 9.89 9.88 6.40
CA GLN A 54 10.19 9.42 7.76
C GLN A 54 10.49 10.58 8.72
N LYS A 55 11.12 11.66 8.23
CA LYS A 55 11.34 12.86 9.04
C LYS A 55 10.04 13.60 9.38
N GLN A 56 9.07 13.61 8.47
CA GLN A 56 7.79 14.27 8.67
C GLN A 56 6.80 13.43 9.49
N ASN A 57 6.95 12.12 9.48
CA ASN A 57 6.07 11.20 10.20
C ASN A 57 6.88 10.23 11.09
N PRO A 58 6.96 10.48 12.42
CA PRO A 58 7.74 9.64 13.32
C PRO A 58 7.17 8.22 13.49
N ASP A 59 5.90 8.00 13.15
CA ASP A 59 5.26 6.69 13.17
C ASP A 59 5.56 5.87 11.90
N LEU A 60 6.28 6.44 10.93
CA LEU A 60 6.69 5.77 9.70
C LEU A 60 8.12 5.25 9.81
N GLU A 61 8.35 4.04 9.33
CA GLU A 61 9.68 3.49 9.09
C GLU A 61 9.79 3.05 7.63
N VAL A 62 10.69 3.67 6.87
CA VAL A 62 10.89 3.36 5.46
C VAL A 62 12.06 2.40 5.30
N VAL A 63 11.79 1.27 4.63
CA VAL A 63 12.80 0.24 4.31
C VAL A 63 13.08 0.29 2.82
N LEU A 64 14.29 0.65 2.43
CA LEU A 64 14.67 0.68 1.02
C LEU A 64 14.95 -0.74 0.51
N ILE A 65 14.50 -1.06 -0.69
CA ILE A 65 14.76 -2.34 -1.34
C ILE A 65 15.47 -2.06 -2.67
N GLY A 66 16.76 -2.37 -2.73
CA GLY A 66 17.60 -2.03 -3.87
C GLY A 66 19.07 -1.89 -3.50
N SER A 67 19.85 -1.17 -4.30
CA SER A 67 21.27 -0.95 -4.06
C SER A 67 21.72 0.42 -4.59
N GLY A 68 22.91 0.87 -4.16
CA GLY A 68 23.53 2.11 -4.66
C GLY A 68 23.02 3.40 -4.02
N ALA A 69 22.37 3.32 -2.86
CA ALA A 69 21.94 4.48 -2.08
C ALA A 69 22.81 4.66 -0.84
N GLU A 70 23.29 5.88 -0.60
CA GLU A 70 23.90 6.28 0.67
C GLU A 70 22.83 6.99 1.51
N THR A 71 22.42 6.37 2.61
CA THR A 71 21.38 6.91 3.50
C THR A 71 21.48 6.28 4.89
N PHE A 72 20.81 6.88 5.87
CA PHE A 72 20.64 6.32 7.21
C PHE A 72 19.47 5.34 7.31
N LEU A 73 18.63 5.23 6.27
CA LEU A 73 17.50 4.32 6.24
C LEU A 73 17.95 2.86 6.16
N GLU A 74 17.11 1.94 6.63
CA GLU A 74 17.34 0.50 6.45
C GLU A 74 17.35 0.16 4.96
N ILE A 75 18.32 -0.65 4.52
CA ILE A 75 18.44 -1.10 3.14
C ILE A 75 18.46 -2.62 3.08
N VAL A 76 17.48 -3.18 2.39
CA VAL A 76 17.47 -4.58 1.94
C VAL A 76 18.07 -4.63 0.54
N THR A 77 19.29 -5.13 0.44
CA THR A 77 20.04 -5.16 -0.83
C THR A 77 19.32 -5.99 -1.88
N ALA A 78 19.13 -5.46 -3.09
CA ALA A 78 18.68 -6.20 -4.27
C ALA A 78 19.51 -5.81 -5.50
N LYS A 79 19.77 -6.77 -6.40
CA LYS A 79 20.63 -6.56 -7.58
C LYS A 79 19.89 -6.01 -8.80
N ASP A 80 18.59 -6.26 -8.88
CA ASP A 80 17.72 -5.89 -10.00
C ASP A 80 16.26 -5.71 -9.53
N GLU A 81 15.41 -5.18 -10.40
CA GLU A 81 13.99 -4.92 -10.12
C GLU A 81 13.23 -6.18 -9.73
N LYS A 82 13.54 -7.31 -10.38
CA LYS A 82 12.88 -8.59 -10.13
C LYS A 82 13.18 -9.10 -8.72
N GLU A 83 14.43 -9.02 -8.29
CA GLU A 83 14.82 -9.38 -6.93
C GLU A 83 14.22 -8.42 -5.91
N ALA A 84 14.16 -7.12 -6.21
CA ALA A 84 13.53 -6.13 -5.34
C ALA A 84 12.04 -6.43 -5.13
N HIS A 85 11.30 -6.74 -6.20
CA HIS A 85 9.89 -7.14 -6.11
C HIS A 85 9.70 -8.44 -5.33
N ALA A 86 10.56 -9.45 -5.55
CA ALA A 86 10.46 -10.72 -4.84
C ALA A 86 10.69 -10.56 -3.32
N LYS A 87 11.66 -9.73 -2.92
CA LYS A 87 11.94 -9.43 -1.51
C LYS A 87 10.81 -8.62 -0.89
N MET A 88 10.29 -7.63 -1.61
CA MET A 88 9.11 -6.87 -1.19
C MET A 88 7.91 -7.79 -0.93
N ASP A 89 7.60 -8.71 -1.85
CA ASP A 89 6.50 -9.66 -1.71
C ASP A 89 6.69 -10.59 -0.51
N GLU A 90 7.90 -11.12 -0.30
CA GLU A 90 8.24 -11.95 0.87
C GLU A 90 8.01 -11.19 2.18
N MET A 91 8.49 -9.94 2.24
CA MET A 91 8.40 -9.09 3.43
C MET A 91 6.95 -8.66 3.74
N LEU A 92 6.12 -8.45 2.71
CA LEU A 92 4.68 -8.22 2.89
C LEU A 92 3.97 -9.50 3.38
N LEU A 93 4.30 -10.66 2.82
CA LEU A 93 3.67 -11.94 3.19
C LEU A 93 4.02 -12.39 4.62
N ASN A 94 5.25 -12.13 5.07
CA ASN A 94 5.70 -12.50 6.39
C ASN A 94 5.42 -11.43 7.48
N GLY A 95 4.87 -10.28 7.09
CA GLY A 95 4.48 -9.20 8.01
C GLY A 95 5.62 -8.31 8.49
N THR A 96 6.81 -8.40 7.88
CA THR A 96 7.93 -7.48 8.18
C THR A 96 7.77 -6.11 7.50
N LEU A 97 6.88 -6.01 6.51
CA LEU A 97 6.35 -4.76 5.96
C LEU A 97 4.83 -4.71 6.08
N ASP A 98 4.31 -3.53 6.42
CA ASP A 98 2.86 -3.26 6.47
C ASP A 98 2.33 -2.76 5.11
N ALA A 99 3.19 -2.11 4.32
CA ALA A 99 2.86 -1.63 2.98
C ALA A 99 4.11 -1.49 2.11
N ALA A 100 3.90 -1.25 0.82
CA ALA A 100 5.00 -1.00 -0.11
C ALA A 100 4.66 0.08 -1.15
N VAL A 101 5.69 0.79 -1.57
CA VAL A 101 5.72 1.70 -2.71
C VAL A 101 6.68 1.10 -3.73
N THR A 102 6.18 0.79 -4.91
CA THR A 102 6.97 0.11 -5.93
C THR A 102 6.70 0.65 -7.32
N MET A 103 7.75 0.66 -8.14
CA MET A 103 7.69 1.01 -9.56
C MET A 103 7.64 -0.26 -10.40
N HIS A 104 7.11 -0.16 -11.63
CA HIS A 104 7.08 -1.22 -12.65
C HIS A 104 6.58 -2.60 -12.18
N TYR A 105 5.80 -2.64 -11.10
CA TYR A 105 5.31 -3.89 -10.54
C TYR A 105 4.14 -4.42 -11.37
N SER A 106 4.26 -5.68 -11.81
CA SER A 106 3.23 -6.34 -12.60
C SER A 106 2.16 -6.94 -11.69
N PHE A 107 1.02 -6.24 -11.60
CA PHE A 107 -0.10 -6.70 -10.78
C PHE A 107 -0.84 -7.89 -11.42
N PRO A 108 -1.11 -8.98 -10.68
CA PRO A 108 -1.97 -10.06 -11.16
C PRO A 108 -3.43 -9.60 -11.38
N ILE A 109 -4.17 -10.40 -12.16
CA ILE A 109 -5.61 -10.18 -12.35
C ILE A 109 -6.31 -10.25 -10.99
N GLY A 110 -7.20 -9.29 -10.75
CA GLY A 110 -7.88 -9.09 -9.46
C GLY A 110 -7.31 -7.93 -8.66
N ILE A 111 -6.19 -7.33 -9.08
CA ILE A 111 -5.61 -6.16 -8.43
C ILE A 111 -5.82 -4.92 -9.31
N SER A 112 -6.12 -3.80 -8.66
CA SER A 112 -6.27 -2.50 -9.30
C SER A 112 -6.04 -1.36 -8.32
N THR A 113 -5.68 -0.20 -8.86
CA THR A 113 -5.38 1.01 -8.09
C THR A 113 -6.61 1.89 -7.95
N VAL A 114 -6.86 2.36 -6.73
CA VAL A 114 -7.87 3.39 -6.45
C VAL A 114 -7.17 4.72 -6.23
N GLY A 115 -7.47 5.71 -7.06
CA GLY A 115 -6.91 7.06 -6.92
C GLY A 115 -7.73 7.90 -5.95
N LYS A 116 -7.09 8.50 -4.93
CA LYS A 116 -7.71 9.54 -4.09
C LYS A 116 -7.36 10.91 -4.65
N VAL A 117 -8.37 11.73 -4.93
CA VAL A 117 -8.18 13.07 -5.49
C VAL A 117 -8.95 14.12 -4.69
N ILE A 118 -8.48 15.36 -4.72
CA ILE A 118 -9.23 16.53 -4.24
C ILE A 118 -9.89 17.20 -5.44
N THR A 119 -11.22 17.28 -5.42
CA THR A 119 -11.98 17.87 -6.52
C THR A 119 -11.66 19.35 -6.68
N PRO A 120 -11.28 19.83 -7.88
CA PRO A 120 -10.78 21.19 -8.06
C PRO A 120 -11.85 22.26 -7.73
N ALA A 121 -13.11 21.99 -8.07
CA ALA A 121 -14.19 22.96 -7.89
C ALA A 121 -14.71 23.04 -6.44
N LYS A 122 -14.62 21.97 -5.66
CA LYS A 122 -15.26 21.88 -4.34
C LYS A 122 -14.29 21.61 -3.19
N GLY A 123 -13.03 21.33 -3.48
CA GLY A 123 -12.04 20.94 -2.45
C GLY A 123 -12.41 19.66 -1.71
N ARG A 124 -13.30 18.84 -2.26
CA ARG A 124 -13.80 17.61 -1.61
C ARG A 124 -13.02 16.41 -2.10
N GLU A 125 -12.68 15.52 -1.17
CA GLU A 125 -12.12 14.21 -1.48
C GLU A 125 -13.08 13.39 -2.36
N MET A 126 -12.53 12.76 -3.38
CA MET A 126 -13.20 11.81 -4.27
C MET A 126 -12.26 10.64 -4.54
N PHE A 127 -12.83 9.45 -4.71
CA PHE A 127 -12.09 8.23 -5.03
C PHE A 127 -12.44 7.78 -6.44
N LEU A 128 -11.42 7.55 -7.26
CA LEU A 128 -11.53 7.03 -8.62
C LEU A 128 -11.18 5.54 -8.61
N ALA A 129 -12.19 4.69 -8.73
CA ALA A 129 -12.06 3.25 -8.68
C ALA A 129 -12.42 2.64 -10.06
N THR A 130 -11.48 2.19 -10.89
CA THR A 130 -10.02 2.14 -10.70
C THR A 130 -9.31 2.91 -11.82
N THR A 131 -8.05 3.28 -11.62
CA THR A 131 -7.25 4.00 -12.61
C THR A 131 -6.37 3.06 -13.44
N THR A 132 -5.64 2.17 -12.77
CA THR A 132 -4.71 1.21 -13.38
C THR A 132 -4.95 -0.19 -12.83
N GLY A 133 -4.71 -1.23 -13.63
CA GLY A 133 -4.83 -2.64 -13.24
C GLY A 133 -6.02 -3.36 -13.89
N THR A 134 -6.19 -4.64 -13.57
CA THR A 134 -7.18 -5.52 -14.19
C THR A 134 -7.94 -6.33 -13.14
N SER A 135 -9.06 -5.81 -12.64
CA SER A 135 -9.88 -6.49 -11.61
C SER A 135 -10.59 -7.76 -12.10
N ALA A 136 -10.95 -7.80 -13.37
CA ALA A 136 -11.52 -8.97 -14.05
C ALA A 136 -11.37 -8.83 -15.57
N THR A 137 -11.55 -9.93 -16.29
CA THR A 137 -11.51 -9.97 -17.76
C THR A 137 -12.79 -9.44 -18.41
N GLU A 138 -13.93 -9.55 -17.73
CA GLU A 138 -15.23 -9.06 -18.19
C GLU A 138 -15.56 -7.72 -17.52
N ARG A 139 -16.05 -6.75 -18.30
CA ARG A 139 -16.22 -5.34 -17.90
C ARG A 139 -17.19 -5.15 -16.74
N VAL A 140 -18.39 -5.72 -16.80
CA VAL A 140 -19.41 -5.55 -15.75
C VAL A 140 -18.88 -6.11 -14.43
N SER A 141 -18.29 -7.30 -14.47
CA SER A 141 -17.65 -7.95 -13.33
C SER A 141 -16.49 -7.11 -12.78
N ALA A 142 -15.66 -6.53 -13.65
CA ALA A 142 -14.58 -5.64 -13.25
C ALA A 142 -15.11 -4.39 -12.57
N MET A 143 -16.17 -3.75 -13.11
CA MET A 143 -16.77 -2.54 -12.53
C MET A 143 -17.43 -2.79 -11.16
N VAL A 144 -18.05 -3.96 -10.96
CA VAL A 144 -18.57 -4.36 -9.64
C VAL A 144 -17.43 -4.51 -8.64
N LYS A 145 -16.35 -5.22 -8.99
CA LYS A 145 -15.16 -5.36 -8.11
C LYS A 145 -14.50 -4.01 -7.82
N ASN A 146 -14.33 -3.18 -8.85
CA ASN A 146 -13.80 -1.82 -8.71
C ASN A 146 -14.61 -1.00 -7.72
N THR A 147 -15.95 -1.11 -7.77
CA THR A 147 -16.82 -0.43 -6.81
C THR A 147 -16.53 -0.88 -5.37
N VAL A 148 -16.38 -2.18 -5.14
CA VAL A 148 -16.02 -2.72 -3.82
C VAL A 148 -14.65 -2.21 -3.36
N TYR A 149 -13.64 -2.21 -4.24
CA TYR A 149 -12.30 -1.67 -3.94
C TYR A 149 -12.35 -0.18 -3.58
N GLY A 150 -13.12 0.61 -4.33
CA GLY A 150 -13.31 2.03 -4.06
C GLY A 150 -13.98 2.29 -2.71
N ILE A 151 -15.02 1.52 -2.36
CA ILE A 151 -15.68 1.59 -1.05
C ILE A 151 -14.69 1.23 0.07
N ALA A 152 -13.93 0.15 -0.10
CA ALA A 152 -12.94 -0.28 0.89
C ALA A 152 -11.87 0.80 1.13
N ALA A 153 -11.30 1.37 0.07
CA ALA A 153 -10.32 2.45 0.16
C ALA A 153 -10.92 3.71 0.81
N ALA A 154 -12.14 4.10 0.43
CA ALA A 154 -12.82 5.25 1.02
C ALA A 154 -13.08 5.06 2.52
N LYS A 155 -13.51 3.86 2.93
CA LYS A 155 -13.72 3.52 4.35
C LYS A 155 -12.41 3.51 5.13
N ALA A 156 -11.33 2.97 4.57
CA ALA A 156 -9.99 3.01 5.17
C ALA A 156 -9.49 4.45 5.37
N CYS A 157 -9.87 5.37 4.48
CA CYS A 157 -9.63 6.81 4.62
C CYS A 157 -10.66 7.55 5.50
N GLY A 158 -11.46 6.84 6.31
CA GLY A 158 -12.39 7.45 7.28
C GLY A 158 -13.74 7.88 6.71
N LYS A 159 -14.11 7.52 5.47
CA LYS A 159 -15.47 7.74 4.95
C LYS A 159 -16.38 6.59 5.35
N THR A 160 -17.09 6.73 6.47
CA THR A 160 -17.94 5.66 7.02
C THR A 160 -19.03 5.20 6.05
N ASN A 161 -19.70 6.14 5.36
CA ASN A 161 -20.77 5.86 4.41
C ASN A 161 -20.50 6.51 3.05
N PRO A 162 -19.58 5.95 2.23
CA PRO A 162 -19.25 6.53 0.94
C PRO A 162 -20.40 6.31 -0.05
N THR A 163 -20.71 7.35 -0.83
CA THR A 163 -21.65 7.24 -1.95
C THR A 163 -20.90 6.83 -3.22
N VAL A 164 -21.51 5.98 -4.04
CA VAL A 164 -20.93 5.52 -5.30
C VAL A 164 -21.62 6.22 -6.46
N GLY A 165 -20.81 6.81 -7.36
CA GLY A 165 -21.25 7.23 -8.68
C GLY A 165 -20.73 6.24 -9.73
N ILE A 166 -21.60 5.79 -10.62
CA ILE A 166 -21.22 4.90 -11.74
C ILE A 166 -21.09 5.78 -12.98
N LEU A 167 -19.91 5.75 -13.62
CA LEU A 167 -19.71 6.44 -14.88
C LEU A 167 -20.63 5.84 -15.95
N ASN A 168 -21.30 6.69 -16.73
CA ASN A 168 -22.24 6.25 -17.75
C ASN A 168 -21.53 5.73 -19.00
N ILE A 169 -20.99 4.52 -18.89
CA ILE A 169 -20.36 3.74 -19.96
C ILE A 169 -21.13 2.42 -20.17
N ASP A 170 -20.78 1.66 -21.21
CA ASP A 170 -21.42 0.38 -21.48
C ASP A 170 -21.36 -0.54 -20.25
N GLY A 171 -22.51 -1.12 -19.92
CA GLY A 171 -22.65 -1.99 -18.75
C GLY A 171 -23.01 -1.27 -17.45
N ALA A 172 -23.00 0.06 -17.38
CA ALA A 172 -23.29 0.82 -16.15
C ALA A 172 -24.62 0.42 -15.48
N ARG A 173 -25.69 0.20 -16.26
CA ARG A 173 -27.00 -0.25 -15.72
C ARG A 173 -26.99 -1.67 -15.18
N GLN A 174 -26.18 -2.54 -15.77
CA GLN A 174 -26.01 -3.91 -15.29
C GLN A 174 -25.22 -3.92 -13.98
N VAL A 175 -24.18 -3.07 -13.89
CA VAL A 175 -23.41 -2.83 -12.67
C VAL A 175 -24.31 -2.31 -11.55
N GLU A 176 -25.10 -1.26 -11.80
CA GLU A 176 -26.07 -0.72 -10.83
C GLU A 176 -27.00 -1.81 -10.29
N ARG A 177 -27.61 -2.60 -11.19
CA ARG A 177 -28.50 -3.71 -10.82
C ARG A 177 -27.78 -4.80 -10.02
N ALA A 178 -26.51 -5.06 -10.30
CA ALA A 178 -25.73 -6.04 -9.56
C ALA A 178 -25.40 -5.53 -8.15
N LEU A 179 -24.99 -4.27 -8.02
CA LEU A 179 -24.64 -3.64 -6.75
C LEU A 179 -25.83 -3.53 -5.79
N VAL A 180 -27.03 -3.23 -6.29
CA VAL A 180 -28.24 -3.13 -5.46
C VAL A 180 -28.65 -4.48 -4.83
N LYS A 181 -28.16 -5.60 -5.36
CA LYS A 181 -28.44 -6.94 -4.84
C LYS A 181 -27.47 -7.40 -3.75
N LEU A 182 -26.38 -6.66 -3.53
CA LEU A 182 -25.37 -6.94 -2.50
C LEU A 182 -25.76 -6.25 -1.19
#